data_AF-A0A1Q9RSY6-F1
#
_entry.id   AF-A0A1Q9RSY6-F1
#
_cell.length_a   1.000
_cell.length_b   1.000
_cell.length_c   1.000
_cell.angle_alpha   90.00
_cell.angle_beta   90.00
_cell.angle_gamma   90.00
#
_symmetry.space_group_name_H-M   'P 1'
#
loop_
_entity.id
_entity.type
_entity.pdbx_description
1 polymer ?
#
loop_
_entity_poly.entity_id
_entity_poly.type
_entity_poly.pdbx_seq_one_letter_code
_entity_poly.pdbx_strand_id
1 'polypeptide(L)'
;MTAGVRVPLLATATVAALTLALFLLAGTGNRLDPAAFDRLPTGIDRATATAVLPPFQVVGDPGRTLAPPPGGRCEYYWSSRPTDEQLIFRLCFAGDRLLTKEAVPRAALSGPVPREGAS
;
A
#
# COMPACT_ATOMS: atom_id res chain seq x y z
N MET A 1 -48.09 -7.58 5.88
CA MET A 1 -46.86 -8.02 6.58
C MET A 1 -45.64 -8.14 5.64
N THR A 2 -45.50 -7.29 4.62
CA THR A 2 -44.35 -7.34 3.67
C THR A 2 -43.40 -6.16 3.82
N ALA A 3 -43.88 -5.01 4.31
CA ALA A 3 -43.05 -3.82 4.53
C ALA A 3 -42.02 -3.99 5.66
N GLY A 4 -42.35 -4.74 6.72
CA GLY A 4 -41.48 -4.93 7.89
C GLY A 4 -40.19 -5.70 7.61
N VAL A 5 -40.17 -6.54 6.56
CA VAL A 5 -39.00 -7.35 6.17
C VAL A 5 -38.20 -6.70 5.03
N ARG A 6 -38.84 -5.86 4.21
CA ARG A 6 -38.18 -5.18 3.08
C ARG A 6 -37.16 -4.15 3.52
N VAL A 7 -37.47 -3.38 4.57
CA VAL A 7 -36.56 -2.37 5.11
C VAL A 7 -35.25 -2.97 5.60
N PRO A 8 -35.24 -3.99 6.49
CA PRO A 8 -33.98 -4.60 6.94
C PRO A 8 -33.22 -5.30 5.81
N LEU A 9 -33.92 -5.91 4.83
CA LEU A 9 -33.29 -6.52 3.65
C LEU A 9 -32.59 -5.49 2.76
N LEU A 10 -33.24 -4.36 2.47
CA LEU A 10 -32.65 -3.27 1.68
C LEU A 10 -31.45 -2.66 2.41
N ALA A 11 -31.57 -2.46 3.73
CA ALA A 11 -30.46 -1.95 4.53
C ALA A 11 -29.26 -2.90 4.52
N THR A 12 -29.47 -4.20 4.75
CA THR A 12 -28.39 -5.21 4.71
C THR A 12 -27.76 -5.32 3.32
N ALA A 13 -28.58 -5.36 2.25
CA ALA A 13 -28.07 -5.38 0.88
C ALA A 13 -27.23 -4.14 0.55
N THR A 14 -27.66 -2.96 1.00
CA THR A 14 -26.93 -1.69 0.78
C THR A 14 -25.59 -1.70 1.50
N VAL A 15 -25.58 -2.08 2.78
CA VAL A 15 -24.33 -2.18 3.57
C VAL A 15 -23.38 -3.20 2.93
N ALA A 16 -23.87 -4.39 2.58
CA ALA A 16 -23.06 -5.42 1.93
C ALA A 16 -22.46 -4.94 0.61
N ALA A 17 -23.25 -4.24 -0.23
CA ALA A 17 -22.77 -3.67 -1.48
C ALA A 17 -21.69 -2.60 -1.26
N LEU A 18 -21.87 -1.70 -0.28
CA LEU A 18 -20.88 -0.69 0.08
C LEU A 18 -19.60 -1.31 0.62
N THR A 19 -19.71 -2.33 1.49
CA THR A 19 -18.54 -3.06 2.02
C THR A 19 -17.79 -3.75 0.89
N LEU A 20 -18.48 -4.43 -0.04
CA LEU A 20 -17.84 -5.07 -1.18
C LEU A 20 -17.15 -4.05 -2.09
N ALA A 21 -17.81 -2.93 -2.41
CA ALA A 21 -17.24 -1.86 -3.22
C ALA A 21 -15.97 -1.29 -2.56
N LEU A 22 -16.02 -1.00 -1.25
CA LEU A 22 -14.86 -0.53 -0.48
C LEU A 22 -13.73 -1.56 -0.48
N PHE A 23 -14.06 -2.85 -0.33
CA PHE A 23 -13.07 -3.92 -0.33
C PHE A 23 -12.35 -4.04 -1.67
N LEU A 24 -13.09 -3.94 -2.78
CA LEU A 24 -12.51 -3.93 -4.12
C LEU A 24 -11.65 -2.69 -4.36
N LEU A 25 -12.15 -1.50 -4.03
CA LEU A 25 -11.42 -0.22 -4.14
C LEU A 25 -10.11 -0.23 -3.34
N ALA A 26 -10.14 -0.69 -2.10
CA ALA A 26 -8.96 -0.76 -1.23
C ALA A 26 -7.98 -1.85 -1.67
N GLY A 27 -8.48 -3.00 -2.18
CA GLY A 27 -7.65 -4.13 -2.60
C GLY A 27 -6.88 -3.89 -3.90
N THR A 28 -7.41 -3.04 -4.79
CA THR A 28 -6.75 -2.68 -6.06
C THR A 28 -6.09 -1.31 -6.02
N GLY A 29 -6.62 -0.37 -5.26
CA GLY A 29 -6.19 1.02 -5.24
C GLY A 29 -4.86 1.28 -4.51
N ASN A 30 -4.16 0.24 -4.07
CA ASN A 30 -2.83 0.31 -3.48
C ASN A 30 -1.76 -0.53 -4.20
N ARG A 31 -2.08 -1.06 -5.38
CA ARG A 31 -1.17 -1.87 -6.18
C ARG A 31 -0.53 -1.04 -7.29
N LEU A 32 0.77 -0.85 -7.21
CA LEU A 32 1.56 -0.10 -8.20
C LEU A 32 2.14 -1.07 -9.25
N ASP A 33 2.10 -0.68 -10.53
CA ASP A 33 2.77 -1.44 -11.59
C ASP A 33 4.29 -1.28 -11.52
N PRO A 34 5.08 -2.37 -11.56
CA PRO A 34 6.54 -2.30 -11.55
C PRO A 34 7.14 -1.38 -12.61
N ALA A 35 6.60 -1.35 -13.83
CA ALA A 35 7.11 -0.49 -14.87
C ALA A 35 6.77 0.99 -14.62
N ALA A 36 5.67 1.29 -13.93
CA ALA A 36 5.36 2.64 -13.47
C ALA A 36 6.30 3.06 -12.33
N PHE A 37 6.56 2.16 -11.37
CA PHE A 37 7.57 2.37 -10.32
C PHE A 37 8.95 2.67 -10.92
N ASP A 38 9.42 1.87 -11.87
CA ASP A 38 10.73 2.03 -12.50
C ASP A 38 10.89 3.39 -13.20
N ARG A 39 9.80 3.88 -13.81
CA ARG A 39 9.76 5.17 -14.50
C ARG A 39 9.78 6.39 -13.58
N LEU A 40 9.55 6.26 -12.28
CA LEU A 40 9.61 7.38 -11.34
C LEU A 40 11.07 7.74 -11.00
N PRO A 41 11.60 8.90 -11.42
CA PRO A 41 12.95 9.31 -11.05
C PRO A 41 12.97 9.95 -9.65
N THR A 42 14.06 9.80 -8.91
CA THR A 42 14.29 10.61 -7.71
C THR A 42 14.38 12.09 -8.07
N GLY A 43 14.00 12.97 -7.15
CA GLY A 43 13.91 14.42 -7.37
C GLY A 43 12.67 14.87 -8.16
N ILE A 44 11.84 13.95 -8.66
CA ILE A 44 10.57 14.32 -9.29
C ILE A 44 9.66 15.03 -8.28
N ASP A 45 8.87 15.96 -8.79
CA ASP A 45 7.84 16.65 -8.03
C ASP A 45 6.75 15.67 -7.55
N ARG A 46 6.25 15.88 -6.32
CA ARG A 46 5.26 15.03 -5.67
C ARG A 46 3.97 14.97 -6.48
N ALA A 47 3.44 16.09 -6.97
CA ALA A 47 2.19 16.07 -7.72
C ALA A 47 2.33 15.27 -9.03
N THR A 48 3.50 15.37 -9.67
CA THR A 48 3.83 14.57 -10.86
C THR A 48 3.95 13.09 -10.53
N ALA A 49 4.58 12.73 -9.41
CA ALA A 49 4.65 11.34 -8.95
C ALA A 49 3.24 10.80 -8.63
N THR A 50 2.44 11.52 -7.87
CA THR A 50 1.10 11.10 -7.44
C THR A 50 0.15 10.84 -8.62
N ALA A 51 0.35 11.51 -9.77
CA ALA A 51 -0.45 11.28 -10.97
C ALA A 51 -0.36 9.85 -11.54
N VAL A 52 0.72 9.11 -11.22
CA VAL A 52 0.90 7.70 -11.65
C VAL A 52 0.81 6.71 -10.49
N LEU A 53 0.70 7.21 -9.26
CA LEU A 53 0.57 6.36 -8.08
C LEU A 53 -0.89 5.92 -7.88
N PRO A 54 -1.10 4.73 -7.31
CA PRO A 54 -2.41 4.33 -6.84
C PRO A 54 -2.96 5.33 -5.80
N PRO A 55 -4.30 5.51 -5.73
CA PRO A 55 -4.92 6.51 -4.86
C PRO A 55 -4.75 6.22 -3.37
N PHE A 56 -4.45 4.97 -3.00
CA PHE A 56 -4.27 4.54 -1.63
C PHE A 56 -2.89 3.93 -1.44
N GLN A 57 -2.23 4.26 -0.34
CA GLN A 57 -1.07 3.51 0.12
C GLN A 57 -1.52 2.28 0.93
N VAL A 58 -0.59 1.36 1.17
CA VAL A 58 -0.79 0.26 2.13
C VAL A 58 -1.16 0.85 3.48
N VAL A 59 -2.23 0.32 4.08
CA VAL A 59 -2.66 0.73 5.41
C VAL A 59 -1.72 0.09 6.45
N GLY A 60 -1.17 0.93 7.33
CA GLY A 60 -0.13 0.54 8.28
C GLY A 60 1.28 0.88 7.77
N ASP A 61 2.28 0.66 8.61
CA ASP A 61 3.69 0.84 8.24
C ASP A 61 4.33 -0.55 8.08
N PRO A 62 4.30 -1.15 6.88
CA PRO A 62 4.96 -2.44 6.64
C PRO A 62 6.47 -2.31 6.84
N GLY A 63 7.02 -1.10 6.67
CA GLY A 63 8.40 -0.77 6.94
C GLY A 63 8.67 -0.36 8.39
N ARG A 64 7.91 -0.82 9.40
CA ARG A 64 8.30 -0.61 10.82
C ARG A 64 9.74 -1.07 11.11
N THR A 65 10.27 -2.01 10.33
CA THR A 65 11.66 -2.47 10.35
C THR A 65 12.62 -1.60 9.53
N LEU A 66 12.11 -0.75 8.66
CA LEU A 66 12.84 0.08 7.71
C LEU A 66 12.73 1.56 8.10
N ALA A 67 13.74 2.07 8.81
CA ALA A 67 13.75 3.47 9.23
C ALA A 67 13.66 4.42 8.00
N PRO A 68 12.78 5.43 8.04
CA PRO A 68 12.71 6.43 6.97
C PRO A 68 14.01 7.24 6.91
N PRO A 69 14.42 7.71 5.72
CA PRO A 69 15.57 8.60 5.59
C PRO A 69 15.33 9.91 6.35
N PRO A 70 16.38 10.61 6.81
CA PRO A 70 16.24 11.88 7.53
C PRO A 70 15.39 12.89 6.75
N GLY A 71 14.33 13.41 7.40
CA GLY A 71 13.40 14.37 6.79
C GLY A 71 12.44 13.78 5.75
N GLY A 72 12.51 12.47 5.48
CA GLY A 72 11.63 11.78 4.54
C GLY A 72 10.38 11.22 5.21
N ARG A 73 9.25 11.30 4.51
CA ARG A 73 8.01 10.57 4.84
C ARG A 73 7.75 9.55 3.75
N CYS A 74 7.62 8.27 4.15
CA CYS A 74 7.50 7.18 3.21
C CYS A 74 6.05 6.74 3.02
N GLU A 75 5.72 6.48 1.76
CA GLU A 75 4.47 5.90 1.29
C GLU A 75 4.78 4.51 0.73
N TYR A 76 3.87 3.56 0.95
CA TYR A 76 4.07 2.16 0.59
C TYR A 76 2.97 1.68 -0.35
N TYR A 77 3.34 0.91 -1.37
CA TYR A 77 2.42 0.33 -2.33
C TYR A 77 2.75 -1.14 -2.56
N TRP A 78 1.74 -2.00 -2.67
CA TRP A 78 1.98 -3.38 -3.10
C TRP A 78 2.46 -3.39 -4.55
N SER A 79 3.34 -4.31 -4.90
CA SER A 79 3.53 -4.62 -6.31
C SER A 79 2.25 -5.26 -6.87
N SER A 80 1.79 -4.78 -8.03
CA SER A 80 0.72 -5.47 -8.78
C SER A 80 1.15 -6.86 -9.28
N ARG A 81 2.46 -7.08 -9.41
CA ARG A 81 3.11 -8.35 -9.76
C ARG A 81 4.11 -8.72 -8.66
N PRO A 82 3.64 -9.14 -7.48
CA PRO A 82 4.50 -9.35 -6.32
C PRO A 82 5.43 -10.55 -6.51
N THR A 83 6.71 -10.35 -6.22
CA THR A 83 7.73 -11.41 -6.08
C THR A 83 8.32 -11.37 -4.67
N ASP A 84 9.26 -12.27 -4.36
CA ASP A 84 9.97 -12.21 -3.08
C ASP A 84 10.92 -11.02 -3.00
N GLU A 85 11.43 -10.52 -4.13
CA GLU A 85 12.31 -9.35 -4.24
C GLU A 85 11.53 -8.03 -4.36
N GLN A 86 10.35 -8.07 -4.98
CA GLN A 86 9.51 -6.91 -5.29
C GLN A 86 8.13 -7.07 -4.67
N LEU A 87 8.07 -7.16 -3.34
CA LEU A 87 6.80 -7.33 -2.65
C LEU A 87 6.09 -5.99 -2.44
N ILE A 88 6.82 -5.00 -1.94
CA ILE A 88 6.33 -3.64 -1.67
C ILE A 88 7.26 -2.62 -2.34
N PHE A 89 6.69 -1.55 -2.89
CA PHE A 89 7.43 -0.37 -3.30
C PHE A 89 7.33 0.69 -2.20
N ARG A 90 8.48 1.18 -1.73
CA ARG A 90 8.57 2.29 -0.78
C ARG A 90 9.02 3.54 -1.52
N LEU A 91 8.27 4.62 -1.38
CA LEU A 91 8.57 5.93 -1.93
C LEU A 91 8.66 6.94 -0.79
N CYS A 92 9.84 7.48 -0.54
CA CYS A 92 10.04 8.45 0.53
C CYS A 92 10.21 9.84 -0.06
N PHE A 93 9.39 10.77 0.42
CA PHE A 93 9.37 12.14 -0.05
C PHE A 93 9.89 13.09 1.05
N ALA A 94 10.67 14.09 0.64
CA ALA A 94 11.06 15.21 1.48
C ALA A 94 10.42 16.48 0.91
N GLY A 95 9.49 17.09 1.66
CA GLY A 95 8.60 18.11 1.13
C GLY A 95 7.83 17.61 -0.09
N ASP A 96 7.99 18.30 -1.22
CA ASP A 96 7.33 18.01 -2.50
C ASP A 96 8.24 17.28 -3.50
N ARG A 97 9.29 16.62 -3.03
CA ARG A 97 10.23 15.89 -3.90
C ARG A 97 10.40 14.45 -3.47
N LEU A 98 10.42 13.54 -4.45
CA LEU A 98 10.74 12.14 -4.21
C LEU A 98 12.22 12.02 -3.83
N LEU A 99 12.52 11.76 -2.57
CA LEU A 99 13.87 11.66 -2.04
C LEU A 99 14.51 10.33 -2.42
N THR A 100 13.82 9.22 -2.11
CA THR A 100 14.27 7.86 -2.44
C THR A 100 13.10 6.99 -2.86
N LYS A 101 13.38 5.96 -3.66
CA LYS A 101 12.46 4.87 -3.94
C LYS A 101 13.19 3.53 -3.83
N GLU A 102 12.51 2.50 -3.36
CA GLU A 102 13.07 1.15 -3.26
C GLU A 102 12.00 0.07 -3.47
N ALA A 103 12.42 -1.06 -4.03
CA ALA A 103 11.66 -2.29 -3.97
C ALA A 103 12.06 -3.04 -2.70
N VAL A 104 11.09 -3.30 -1.84
CA VAL A 104 11.26 -3.97 -0.55
C VAL A 104 10.98 -5.46 -0.73
N PRO A 105 11.97 -6.33 -0.46
CA PRO A 105 11.78 -7.77 -0.54
C PRO A 105 10.94 -8.26 0.65
N ARG A 106 10.24 -9.39 0.46
CA ARG A 106 9.47 -10.06 1.51
C ARG A 106 10.28 -10.29 2.78
N ALA A 107 11.53 -10.72 2.63
CA ALA A 107 12.42 -10.99 3.74
C ALA A 107 12.67 -9.76 4.64
N ALA A 108 12.66 -8.54 4.09
CA ALA A 108 12.86 -7.31 4.87
C ALA A 108 11.65 -6.97 5.78
N LEU A 109 10.47 -7.54 5.47
CA LEU A 109 9.24 -7.33 6.22
C LEU A 109 9.00 -8.40 7.30
N SER A 110 9.67 -9.55 7.21
CA SER A 110 9.45 -10.70 8.11
C SER A 110 10.05 -10.54 9.51
N GLY A 111 10.74 -9.44 9.81
CA GLY A 111 11.43 -9.23 11.09
C GLY A 111 12.63 -10.17 11.31
N PRO A 112 13.43 -9.98 12.38
CA PRO A 112 14.46 -10.96 12.73
C PRO A 112 13.80 -12.27 13.16
N VAL A 113 14.22 -13.39 12.56
CA VAL A 113 13.87 -14.74 13.05
C VAL A 113 14.43 -14.89 14.48
N PRO A 114 13.63 -15.26 15.50
CA PRO A 114 14.17 -15.59 16.81
C PRO A 114 15.20 -16.71 16.67
N ARG A 115 16.41 -16.51 17.19
CA ARG A 115 17.40 -17.60 17.25
C ARG A 115 16.95 -18.58 18.34
N GLU A 116 16.18 -19.60 17.98
CA GLU A 116 16.04 -20.80 18.80
C GLU A 116 17.35 -21.59 18.71
N GLY A 117 18.04 -21.73 19.84
CA GLY A 117 19.21 -22.60 19.97
C GLY A 117 20.53 -21.85 20.19
N ALA A 118 20.74 -21.35 21.39
CA ALA A 118 22.07 -21.23 21.98
C ALA A 118 21.97 -21.69 23.43
N SER A 119 22.15 -22.99 23.64
CA SER A 119 22.51 -23.61 24.92
C SER A 119 23.50 -24.71 24.64
#